data_AF-A0A5K0ZZ70-F1
#
_entry.id   AF-A0A5K0ZZ70-F1
#
_cell.length_a   1.000
_cell.length_b   1.000
_cell.length_c   1.000
_cell.angle_alpha   90.00
_cell.angle_beta   90.00
_cell.angle_gamma   90.00
#
_symmetry.space_group_name_H-M   'P 1'
#
loop_
_entity.id
_entity.type
_entity.pdbx_description
1 polymer ?
#
loop_
_entity_poly.entity_id
_entity_poly.type
_entity_poly.pdbx_seq_one_letter_code
_entity_poly.pdbx_strand_id
1 'polypeptide(L)' 'MAAHKIAHATLKGPSVVKEILIGLSLGLMAGGLWKMHHWNEQRKTRAFYDMLERGTISVTLDE' A
#
# COMPACT_ATOMS: atom_id res chain seq x y z
N MET A 1 40.31 9.47 33.54
CA MET A 1 39.97 8.27 32.76
C MET A 1 38.49 8.33 32.42
N ALA A 2 38.13 8.46 31.14
CA ALA A 2 36.74 8.57 30.71
C ALA A 2 36.09 7.18 30.72
N ALA A 3 35.29 6.89 31.74
CA ALA A 3 34.50 5.68 31.80
C ALA A 3 33.40 5.77 30.72
N HIS A 4 33.52 4.94 29.68
CA HIS A 4 32.50 4.80 28.66
C HIS A 4 31.22 4.26 29.32
N LYS A 5 30.17 5.09 29.41
CA LYS A 5 28.85 4.62 29.85
C LYS A 5 28.24 3.79 28.71
N ILE A 6 28.46 2.49 28.76
CA ILE A 6 27.75 1.54 27.90
C ILE A 6 26.30 1.54 28.38
N ALA A 7 25.42 2.10 27.55
CA ALA A 7 23.97 2.02 27.78
C ALA A 7 23.56 0.56 27.60
N HIS A 8 23.52 -0.19 28.70
CA HIS A 8 22.85 -1.48 28.74
C HIS A 8 21.36 -1.20 28.56
N ALA A 9 20.87 -1.30 27.32
CA ALA A 9 19.45 -1.28 27.03
C ALA A 9 18.85 -2.48 27.76
N THR A 10 18.31 -2.24 28.96
CA THR A 10 17.48 -3.21 29.63
C THR A 10 16.39 -3.58 28.62
N LEU A 11 16.40 -4.82 28.14
CA LEU A 11 15.33 -5.40 27.35
C LEU A 11 14.08 -5.40 28.24
N LYS A 12 13.43 -4.24 28.33
CA LYS A 12 12.07 -4.12 28.83
C LYS A 12 11.26 -5.11 27.99
N GLY A 13 10.60 -6.05 28.64
CA GLY A 13 9.86 -7.14 28.00
C GLY A 13 8.90 -6.66 26.90
N PRO A 14 8.32 -7.60 26.12
CA PRO A 14 7.58 -7.28 24.90
C PRO A 14 6.60 -6.12 25.10
N SER A 15 6.81 -5.03 24.36
CA SER A 15 6.03 -3.81 24.50
C SER A 15 4.78 -3.91 23.65
N VAL A 16 3.65 -4.20 24.28
CA VAL A 16 2.33 -4.32 23.64
C VAL A 16 1.99 -3.08 22.78
N VAL A 17 2.35 -1.88 23.23
CA VAL A 17 2.12 -0.64 22.48
C VAL A 17 2.90 -0.61 21.16
N LYS A 18 4.16 -1.08 21.16
CA LYS A 18 4.96 -1.13 19.93
C LYS A 18 4.37 -2.12 18.93
N GLU A 19 3.93 -3.29 19.40
CA GLU A 19 3.30 -4.31 18.55
C GLU A 19 2.00 -3.80 17.92
N ILE A 20 1.17 -3.08 18.68
CA ILE A 20 -0.06 -2.45 18.14
C ILE A 20 0.30 -1.43 17.07
N LEU A 21 1.28 -0.56 17.30
CA LEU A 21 1.69 0.45 16.32
C LEU A 21 2.25 -0.19 15.04
N ILE A 22 3.01 -1.28 15.16
CA ILE A 22 3.52 -2.03 14.02
C ILE A 22 2.37 -2.70 13.27
N GLY A 23 1.46 -3.39 13.95
CA GLY A 23 0.29 -4.01 13.32
C GLY A 23 -0.60 -2.99 12.60
N LEU A 24 -0.82 -1.83 13.21
CA LEU A 24 -1.65 -0.77 12.65
C LEU A 24 -0.98 -0.10 11.45
N SER A 25 0.33 0.16 11.51
CA SER A 25 1.09 0.70 10.38
C SER A 25 1.14 -0.27 9.19
N LEU A 26 1.37 -1.57 9.45
CA LEU A 26 1.34 -2.60 8.41
C LEU A 26 -0.06 -2.75 7.81
N GLY A 27 -1.11 -2.73 8.64
CA GLY A 27 -2.50 -2.78 8.18
C GLY A 27 -2.87 -1.59 7.30
N LEU A 28 -2.45 -0.38 7.68
CA LEU A 28 -2.66 0.82 6.86
C LEU A 28 -1.86 0.80 5.55
N MET A 29 -0.62 0.29 5.56
CA MET A 29 0.15 0.12 4.32
C MET A 29 -0.53 -0.87 3.37
N ALA A 30 -0.93 -2.04 3.86
CA ALA A 30 -1.62 -3.05 3.05
C ALA A 30 -2.95 -2.51 2.49
N GLY A 31 -3.76 -1.86 3.33
CA GLY A 31 -5.01 -1.25 2.91
C GLY A 31 -4.83 -0.08 1.92
N GLY A 32 -3.78 0.72 2.11
CA GLY A 32 -3.41 1.80 1.19
C GLY A 32 -2.97 1.29 -0.17
N LEU A 33 -2.13 0.25 -0.21
CA LEU A 33 -1.72 -0.41 -1.45
C LEU A 33 -2.93 -1.00 -2.20
N TRP A 34 -3.84 -1.66 -1.48
CA TRP A 34 -5.07 -2.18 -2.05
C TRP A 34 -5.94 -1.06 -2.66
N LYS A 35 -6.14 0.04 -1.94
CA LYS A 35 -6.92 1.18 -2.45
C LYS A 35 -6.28 1.79 -3.70
N MET A 36 -4.95 1.93 -3.72
CA MET A 36 -4.25 2.46 -4.89
C MET A 36 -4.39 1.53 -6.11
N HIS A 37 -4.28 0.22 -5.90
CA HIS A 37 -4.50 -0.78 -6.93
C HIS A 37 -5.94 -0.71 -7.47
N HIS A 38 -6.93 -0.71 -6.58
CA HIS A 38 -8.34 -0.62 -6.94
C HIS A 38 -8.68 0.65 -7.72
N TRP A 39 -8.13 1.81 -7.31
CA TRP A 39 -8.30 3.06 -8.07
C TRP A 39 -7.62 3.06 -9.42
N ASN A 40 -6.54 2.31 -9.59
CA ASN A 40 -5.89 2.18 -10.88
C ASN A 40 -6.72 1.32 -11.84
N GLU A 41 -7.28 0.21 -11.34
CA GLU A 41 -8.18 -0.64 -12.13
C GLU A 41 -9.43 0.11 -12.57
N GLN A 42 -10.09 0.85 -11.67
CA GLN A 42 -11.25 1.68 -12.02
C GLN A 42 -10.90 2.71 -13.12
N ARG A 43 -9.73 3.33 -13.04
CA ARG A 43 -9.27 4.30 -14.05
C ARG A 43 -9.04 3.63 -15.40
N LYS A 44 -8.44 2.44 -15.44
CA LYS A 44 -8.24 1.67 -16.68
C LYS A 44 -9.56 1.31 -17.34
N THR A 45 -10.51 0.81 -16.57
CA THR A 45 -11.85 0.45 -17.08
C THR A 45 -12.57 1.67 -17.63
N ARG A 46 -12.52 2.80 -16.92
CA ARG A 46 -13.12 4.05 -17.42
C ARG A 46 -12.47 4.54 -18.71
N ALA A 47 -11.15 4.48 -18.80
CA ALA A 47 -10.42 4.87 -20.02
C ALA A 47 -10.75 3.95 -21.20
N PHE A 48 -10.85 2.63 -20.96
CA PHE A 48 -11.25 1.67 -21.99
C PHE A 48 -12.63 1.99 -22.57
N TYR A 49 -13.62 2.25 -21.71
CA TYR A 49 -14.96 2.58 -22.18
C TYR A 49 -15.05 3.95 -22.86
N ASP A 50 -14.31 4.98 -22.41
CA ASP A 50 -14.26 6.28 -23.09
C ASP A 50 -13.65 6.14 -24.50
N MET A 51 -12.62 5.31 -24.66
CA MET A 51 -12.03 5.04 -25.98
C MET A 51 -12.94 4.18 -26.89
N LEU A 52 -13.75 3.29 -26.31
CA LEU A 52 -14.79 2.53 -27.01
C LEU A 52 -15.90 3.46 -27.51
N GLU A 53 -16.39 4.37 -26.67
CA GLU A 53 -17.45 5.32 -27.01
C GLU A 53 -17.00 6.33 -28.08
N ARG A 54 -15.73 6.73 -28.06
CA ARG A 54 -15.11 7.56 -29.11
C ARG A 54 -14.88 6.81 -30.43
N GLY A 55 -15.17 5.50 -30.50
CA GLY A 55 -14.99 4.68 -31.70
C GLY A 55 -13.54 4.46 -32.12
N THR A 56 -12.57 4.73 -31.23
CA THR A 56 -11.14 4.54 -31.52
C THR A 56 -10.72 3.08 -31.35
N ILE A 57 -11.47 2.31 -30.56
CA ILE A 57 -11.25 0.87 -30.33
C ILE A 57 -12.56 0.15 -30.65
N SER A 58 -12.49 -0.97 -31.35
CA SER A 58 -13.62 -1.88 -31.57
C SER A 58 -13.39 -3.18 -30.79
N VAL A 59 -14.47 -3.76 -30.27
CA VAL A 59 -14.43 -5.06 -29.58
C VAL A 59 -14.47 -6.23 -30.59
N THR A 60 -14.99 -6.00 -31.80
CA THR A 60 -15.07 -6.98 -32.88
C THR A 60 -14.05 -6.66 -33.97
N LEU A 61 -13.39 -7.70 -34.48
CA LEU A 61 -12.62 -7.63 -35.71
C LEU A 61 -13.62 -7.67 -36.86
N ASP A 62 -13.50 -6.75 -37.82
CA ASP A 62 -14.22 -6.86 -39.08
C ASP A 62 -13.69 -8.10 -39.82
N GLU A 63 -14.59 -9.03 -40.16
CA GLU A 63 -14.31 -10.24 -40.97
C GLU A 63 -13.84 -9.89 -42.39
#